data_AF-A0A7V7WMQ4-F1
#
_entry.id   AF-A0A7V7WMQ4-F1
#
_cell.length_a   1.000
_cell.length_b   1.000
_cell.length_c   1.000
_cell.angle_alpha   90.00
_cell.angle_beta   90.00
_cell.angle_gamma   90.00
#
_symmetry.space_group_name_H-M   'P 1'
#
loop_
_entity.id
_entity.type
_entity.pdbx_description
1 polymer ?
#
loop_
_entity_poly.entity_id
_entity_poly.type
_entity_poly.pdbx_seq_one_letter_code
_entity_poly.pdbx_strand_id
1 'polypeptide(L)' 'MKNLWAPWRKEFILGPREKGCIFCKLPRKKDDRNNLILHRGRHNFIILNRYPYNNGHLMVVPYRHTKDLA' A
#
# COMPACT_ATOMS: atom_id res chain seq x y z
N MET A 1 -18.82 -2.39 -18.45
CA MET A 1 -17.97 -2.36 -17.23
C MET A 1 -18.84 -2.73 -16.05
N LYS A 2 -18.42 -3.68 -15.18
CA LYS A 2 -19.12 -3.98 -13.93
C LYS A 2 -18.65 -3.00 -12.85
N ASN A 3 -19.58 -2.35 -12.15
CA ASN A 3 -19.24 -1.38 -11.09
C ASN A 3 -18.65 -2.09 -9.87
N LEU A 4 -17.50 -1.62 -9.39
CA LEU A 4 -16.90 -2.01 -8.12
C LEU A 4 -17.19 -0.92 -7.07
N TRP A 5 -18.07 -1.24 -6.13
CA TRP A 5 -18.44 -0.34 -5.05
C TRP A 5 -17.50 -0.54 -3.86
N ALA A 6 -16.80 0.51 -3.44
CA ALA A 6 -15.85 0.48 -2.32
C ALA A 6 -16.11 1.63 -1.33
N PRO A 7 -17.27 1.64 -0.63
CA PRO A 7 -17.67 2.75 0.25
C PRO A 7 -16.70 2.98 1.42
N TRP A 8 -16.00 1.95 1.89
CA TRP A 8 -14.96 2.05 2.93
C TRP A 8 -13.79 2.97 2.55
N ARG A 9 -13.62 3.32 1.27
CA ARG A 9 -12.60 4.28 0.83
C ARG A 9 -12.89 5.72 1.23
N LYS A 10 -14.11 6.01 1.74
CA LYS A 10 -14.50 7.37 2.16
C LYS A 10 -13.50 7.97 3.16
N GLU A 11 -13.01 7.17 4.11
CA GLU A 11 -12.02 7.60 5.10
C GLU A 11 -10.69 8.01 4.46
N PHE A 12 -10.23 7.26 3.46
CA PHE A 12 -9.03 7.63 2.70
C PHE A 12 -9.22 8.92 1.91
N ILE A 13 -10.39 9.10 1.29
CA ILE A 13 -10.69 10.22 0.41
C ILE A 13 -10.80 11.53 1.20
N LEU A 14 -11.49 11.48 2.34
CA LEU A 14 -11.76 12.65 3.20
C LEU A 14 -10.69 12.85 4.27
N GLY A 15 -9.85 11.85 4.52
CA GLY A 15 -8.85 11.87 5.58
C GLY A 15 -7.63 12.74 5.27
N PRO A 16 -6.83 13.06 6.30
CA PRO A 16 -5.60 13.82 6.12
C PRO A 16 -4.60 13.04 5.27
N ARG A 17 -3.92 13.75 4.37
CA ARG A 17 -2.85 13.15 3.57
C ARG A 17 -1.53 13.19 4.34
N GLU A 18 -0.93 12.02 4.57
CA GLU A 18 0.43 11.97 5.09
C GLU A 18 1.42 12.61 4.10
N LYS A 19 2.35 13.42 4.61
CA LYS A 19 3.44 13.97 3.80
C LYS A 19 4.45 12.86 3.45
N GLY A 20 4.98 12.88 2.24
CA GLY A 20 6.01 11.94 1.78
C GLY A 20 5.46 10.58 1.32
N CYS A 21 6.36 9.68 0.90
CA CYS A 21 5.99 8.40 0.30
C CYS A 21 5.75 7.32 1.35
N ILE A 22 4.51 6.81 1.44
CA ILE A 22 4.16 5.69 2.34
C ILE A 22 5.03 4.46 2.10
N PHE A 23 5.38 4.19 0.84
CA PHE A 23 6.19 3.03 0.46
C PHE A 23 7.65 3.14 0.93
N CYS A 24 8.15 4.35 1.14
CA CYS A 24 9.46 4.55 1.74
C CYS A 24 9.41 4.50 3.27
N LYS A 25 8.30 4.94 3.88
CA LYS A 25 8.16 5.06 5.33
C LYS A 25 7.81 3.73 6.00
N LEU A 26 6.79 3.03 5.49
CA LEU A 26 6.25 1.84 6.15
C LEU A 26 7.29 0.73 6.33
N PRO A 27 8.14 0.39 5.34
CA PRO A 27 9.15 -0.65 5.52
C PRO A 27 10.23 -0.31 6.56
N ARG A 28 10.43 0.97 6.89
CA ARG A 28 11.43 1.43 7.88
C ARG A 28 10.93 1.33 9.33
N LYS A 29 9.62 1.31 9.55
CA LYS A 29 9.01 1.22 10.89
C LYS A 29 9.20 -0.15 11.55
N LYS A 30 9.64 -1.18 10.81
CA LYS A 30 9.88 -2.56 11.30
C LYS A 30 8.69 -3.16 12.07
N ASP A 31 7.47 -2.77 11.70
CA ASP A 31 6.22 -3.27 12.28
C ASP A 31 5.31 -3.79 11.16
N ASP A 32 5.65 -4.97 10.66
CA ASP A 32 5.07 -5.48 9.41
C ASP A 32 3.57 -5.74 9.54
N ARG A 33 3.14 -6.25 10.69
CA ARG A 33 1.74 -6.57 10.95
C ARG A 33 0.85 -5.31 10.90
N ASN A 34 1.22 -4.25 11.60
CA ASN A 34 0.40 -3.02 11.61
C ASN A 34 0.52 -2.22 10.31
N ASN A 35 1.64 -2.34 9.61
CA ASN A 35 1.85 -1.72 8.30
C ASN A 35 1.33 -2.58 7.14
N LEU A 36 0.71 -3.74 7.42
CA LEU A 36 0.14 -4.66 6.45
C LEU A 36 1.16 -5.22 5.43
N ILE A 37 2.44 -5.28 5.82
CA ILE A 37 3.51 -5.88 5.03
C ILE A 37 3.43 -7.39 5.22
N LEU A 38 3.20 -8.12 4.13
CA LEU A 38 3.07 -9.57 4.14
C LEU A 38 4.41 -10.29 3.97
N HIS A 39 5.31 -9.69 3.19
CA HIS A 39 6.58 -10.32 2.82
C HIS A 39 7.64 -9.28 2.49
N ARG A 40 8.90 -9.59 2.83
CA ARG A 40 10.08 -8.78 2.51
C ARG A 40 11.04 -9.61 1.66
N GLY A 41 11.20 -9.21 0.40
CA GLY A 41 12.18 -9.79 -0.51
C GLY A 41 13.49 -9.00 -0.51
N ARG A 42 14.40 -9.36 -1.41
CA ARG A 42 15.71 -8.69 -1.55
C ARG A 42 15.59 -7.25 -2.08
N HIS A 43 14.70 -7.01 -3.04
CA HIS A 43 14.58 -5.72 -3.74
C HIS A 43 13.19 -5.08 -3.62
N ASN A 44 12.23 -5.80 -3.04
CA ASN A 44 10.84 -5.39 -2.95
C ASN A 44 10.19 -5.93 -1.67
N PHE A 45 8.98 -5.46 -1.40
CA PHE A 45 8.11 -6.00 -0.36
C PHE A 45 6.68 -6.12 -0.89
N ILE A 46 5.90 -7.01 -0.28
CA ILE A 46 4.48 -7.20 -0.57
C ILE A 46 3.69 -6.57 0.55
N ILE A 47 2.71 -5.74 0.20
CA ILE A 47 1.87 -5.00 1.14
C ILE A 47 0.40 -5.10 0.74
N LEU A 48 -0.50 -5.33 1.70
CA LEU A 48 -1.94 -5.25 1.42
C LEU A 48 -2.36 -3.80 1.22
N ASN A 49 -3.31 -3.60 0.32
CA ASN A 49 -3.97 -2.31 0.21
C ASN A 49 -4.89 -2.11 1.43
N ARG A 50 -4.63 -1.07 2.23
CA ARG A 50 -5.47 -0.72 3.39
C ARG A 50 -6.93 -0.41 2.99
N TYR A 51 -7.14 -0.01 1.74
CA TYR A 51 -8.45 0.27 1.18
C TYR A 51 -8.66 -0.56 -0.10
N PRO A 52 -8.88 -1.88 0.04
CA PRO A 52 -8.87 -2.83 -1.08
C PRO A 52 -10.10 -2.68 -1.98
N TYR A 53 -10.06 -3.23 -3.21
CA TYR A 53 -11.26 -3.37 -4.05
C TYR A 53 -11.98 -4.69 -3.77
N ASN A 54 -11.20 -5.76 -3.59
CA ASN A 54 -11.63 -7.09 -3.18
C ASN A 54 -10.67 -7.63 -2.12
N ASN A 55 -11.11 -8.66 -1.40
CA ASN A 55 -10.25 -9.36 -0.43
C ASN A 55 -8.96 -9.85 -1.09
N GLY A 56 -7.83 -9.63 -0.41
CA GLY A 56 -6.52 -10.00 -0.92
C GLY A 56 -5.88 -9.00 -1.89
N HIS A 57 -6.49 -7.82 -2.14
CA HIS A 57 -5.86 -6.78 -2.94
C HIS A 57 -4.52 -6.36 -2.30
N LEU A 58 -3.44 -6.65 -3.01
CA LEU A 58 -2.06 -6.40 -2.59
C LEU A 58 -1.28 -5.63 -3.66
N MET A 59 -0.13 -5.12 -3.25
CA MET A 59 0.84 -4.44 -4.12
C MET A 59 2.22 -5.05 -3.89
N VAL A 60 3.00 -5.17 -4.97
CA VAL A 60 4.43 -5.49 -4.92
C VAL A 60 5.18 -4.20 -5.18
N VAL A 61 6.01 -3.78 -4.22
CA VAL A 61 6.59 -2.44 -4.22
C VAL A 61 8.11 -2.52 -4.09
N PRO A 62 8.88 -1.88 -5.00
CA PRO A 62 10.33 -1.84 -4.88
C PRO A 62 10.76 -0.98 -3.68
N TYR A 63 11.88 -1.33 -3.07
CA TYR A 63 12.48 -0.43 -2.06
C TYR A 63 12.99 0.88 -2.67
N ARG A 64 13.39 0.85 -3.95
CA ARG A 64 13.80 2.03 -4.70
C ARG A 64 12.59 2.93 -4.97
N HIS A 65 12.66 4.18 -4.51
CA HIS A 65 11.67 5.18 -4.86
C HIS A 65 11.82 5.57 -6.33
N THR A 66 10.82 5.27 -7.14
CA THR A 66 10.78 5.62 -8.56
C THR A 66 9.33 5.74 -9.01
N LYS A 67 9.10 6.52 -10.07
CA LYS A 67 7.79 6.69 -10.71
C LYS A 67 7.67 5.91 -12.03
N ASP A 68 8.79 5.40 -12.54
CA ASP A 68 8.88 4.78 -13.85
C ASP A 68 9.04 3.26 -13.70
N LEU A 69 8.27 2.52 -14.52
CA LEU A 69 8.58 1.13 -14.81
C LEU A 69 9.84 1.15 -15.70
N ALA A 70 10.90 0.50 -15.22
CA ALA A 70 12.16 0.41 -15.94
C ALA A 70 11.99 -0.25 -17.31
#